data_AF-A0A2M7IXH1-F1
#
_entry.id   AF-A0A2M7IXH1-F1
#
_cell.length_a   1.000
_cell.length_b   1.000
_cell.length_c   1.000
_cell.angle_alpha   90.00
_cell.angle_beta   90.00
_cell.angle_gamma   90.00
#
_symmetry.space_group_name_H-M   'P 1'
#
loop_
_entity.id
_entity.type
_entity.pdbx_description
1 polymer ?
#
loop_
_entity_poly.entity_id
_entity_poly.type
_entity_poly.pdbx_seq_one_letter_code
_entity_poly.pdbx_strand_id
1 'polypeptide(L)' 'MLSEIILKIVRCYQKFLSPCLGNHCRFYPSCSAYCSLALQKHGTGKGLGLAVWRVARCNPLSQGGVDLP' A
#
# COMPACT_ATOMS: atom_id res chain seq x y z
N MET A 1 -19.26 -13.80 18.44
CA MET A 1 -18.17 -12.80 18.44
C MET A 1 -16.96 -13.28 17.61
N LEU A 2 -17.18 -13.78 16.39
CA LEU A 2 -16.11 -14.24 15.47
C LEU A 2 -16.17 -13.49 14.13
N SER A 3 -17.38 -13.11 13.73
CA SER A 3 -17.69 -12.36 12.51
C SER A 3 -16.98 -11.01 12.44
N GLU A 4 -16.76 -10.32 13.56
CA GLU A 4 -16.07 -9.02 13.56
C GLU A 4 -14.58 -9.11 13.23
N ILE A 5 -13.90 -10.20 13.62
CA ILE A 5 -12.48 -10.41 13.31
C ILE A 5 -12.33 -10.75 11.83
N ILE A 6 -13.21 -11.63 11.32
CA ILE A 6 -13.24 -12.01 9.91
C ILE A 6 -13.59 -10.79 9.04
N LEU A 7 -14.55 -9.97 9.44
CA LEU A 7 -14.88 -8.71 8.76
C LEU A 7 -13.74 -7.69 8.80
N LYS A 8 -12.98 -7.60 9.90
CA LYS A 8 -11.77 -6.77 9.97
C LYS A 8 -10.69 -7.25 9.01
N ILE A 9 -10.48 -8.57 8.88
CA ILE A 9 -9.53 -9.16 7.93
C ILE A 9 -9.98 -8.90 6.49
N VAL A 10 -11.25 -9.13 6.17
CA VAL A 10 -11.81 -8.88 4.83
C VAL A 10 -11.79 -7.39 4.49
N ARG A 11 -12.07 -6.49 5.44
CA ARG A 11 -11.93 -5.04 5.24
C ARG A 11 -10.47 -4.62 5.08
N CYS A 12 -9.52 -5.25 5.78
CA CYS A 12 -8.10 -5.04 5.55
C CYS A 12 -7.75 -5.46 4.12
N TYR A 13 -8.23 -6.63 3.69
CA TYR A 13 -8.08 -7.15 2.33
C TYR A 13 -8.69 -6.22 1.27
N GLN A 14 -9.91 -5.72 1.49
CA GLN A 14 -10.57 -4.75 0.61
C GLN A 14 -9.83 -3.41 0.60
N LYS A 15 -9.29 -2.94 1.72
CA LYS A 15 -8.52 -1.70 1.81
C LYS A 15 -7.11 -1.85 1.21
N PHE A 16 -6.60 -3.08 1.08
CA PHE A 16 -5.40 -3.43 0.31
C PHE A 16 -5.68 -3.57 -1.19
N LEU A 17 -6.84 -4.13 -1.58
CA LEU A 17 -7.20 -4.30 -2.99
C LEU A 17 -7.78 -3.03 -3.63
N SER A 18 -8.58 -2.24 -2.91
CA SER A 18 -9.33 -1.10 -3.46
C SER A 18 -8.47 0.07 -3.96
N PRO A 19 -7.33 0.45 -3.33
CA PRO A 19 -6.48 1.52 -3.85
C PRO A 19 -5.58 1.08 -5.03
N CYS A 20 -5.51 -0.23 -5.33
CA CYS A 20 -4.71 -0.77 -6.43
C CYS A 20 -5.36 -0.57 -7.82
N LEU A 21 -6.64 -0.17 -7.88
CA LEU A 21 -7.35 0.12 -9.12
C LEU A 21 -7.19 1.58 -9.61
N GLY A 22 -6.53 2.45 -8.85
CA GLY A 22 -6.32 3.86 -9.20
C GLY A 22 -5.02 4.10 -9.97
N ASN A 23 -5.10 4.14 -11.30
CA ASN A 23 -3.99 4.36 -12.26
C ASN A 23 -3.33 5.77 -12.23
N HIS A 24 -2.99 6.31 -11.06
CA HIS A 24 -2.31 7.61 -10.93
C HIS A 24 -1.18 7.63 -9.88
N CYS A 25 -0.39 6.56 -9.76
CA CYS A 25 0.81 6.63 -8.90
C CYS A 25 1.80 7.67 -9.46
N ARG A 26 2.06 8.70 -8.65
CA ARG A 26 3.02 9.78 -8.95
C ARG A 26 4.47 9.34 -8.79
N PHE A 27 4.68 8.23 -8.08
CA PHE A 27 5.99 7.70 -7.76
C PHE A 27 6.30 6.45 -8.58
N TYR A 28 7.58 6.29 -8.93
CA TYR A 28 8.13 5.11 -9.58
C TYR A 28 9.03 4.32 -8.60
N PRO A 29 8.95 2.98 -8.56
CA PRO A 29 7.91 2.15 -9.16
C PRO A 29 6.54 2.41 -8.53
N SER A 30 5.46 1.93 -9.15
CA SER A 30 4.09 2.16 -8.68
C SER A 30 3.93 1.80 -7.20
N CYS A 31 2.96 2.40 -6.52
CA CYS A 31 2.71 2.17 -5.11
C CYS A 31 2.43 0.68 -4.79
N SER A 32 1.84 -0.05 -5.74
CA SER A 32 1.64 -1.51 -5.67
C SER A 32 2.96 -2.28 -5.81
N ALA A 33 3.81 -1.91 -6.78
CA ALA A 33 5.13 -2.51 -6.94
C ALA A 33 6.04 -2.22 -5.73
N TYR A 34 5.99 -0.99 -5.19
CA TYR A 34 6.65 -0.63 -3.94
C TYR A 34 6.14 -1.49 -2.78
N CYS A 35 4.83 -1.70 -2.68
CA CYS A 35 4.25 -2.57 -1.66
C CYS A 35 4.81 -4.00 -1.75
N SER A 36 4.83 -4.60 -2.93
CA SER A 36 5.40 -5.93 -3.14
C SER A 36 6.89 -6.00 -2.79
N LEU A 37 7.67 -5.00 -3.20
CA LEU A 37 9.11 -4.92 -2.89
C LEU A 37 9.37 -4.69 -1.39
N ALA A 38 8.59 -3.82 -0.74
CA ALA A 38 8.71 -3.53 0.68
C ALA A 38 8.32 -4.75 1.53
N LEU A 39 7.30 -5.49 1.12
CA LEU A 39 6.91 -6.76 1.73
C LEU A 39 7.99 -7.82 1.60
N GLN A 40 8.62 -7.96 0.42
CA GLN A 40 9.71 -8.92 0.22
C GLN A 40 10.96 -8.54 1.04
N LYS A 41 11.30 -7.26 1.12
CA LYS A 41 12.54 -6.79 1.76
C LYS A 41 12.44 -6.62 3.28
N HIS A 42 11.30 -6.18 3.79
CA HIS A 42 11.10 -5.84 5.21
C HIS A 42 10.08 -6.73 5.94
N GLY A 43 9.45 -7.69 5.24
CA GLY A 43 8.40 -8.56 5.79
C GLY A 43 7.05 -7.85 5.96
N THR A 44 6.01 -8.62 6.28
CA THR A 44 4.62 -8.13 6.26
C THR A 44 4.37 -6.96 7.21
N GLY A 45 4.85 -7.01 8.45
CA GLY A 45 4.59 -5.92 9.41
C GLY A 45 5.16 -4.57 8.98
N LYS A 46 6.47 -4.53 8.70
CA LYS A 46 7.19 -3.30 8.36
C LYS A 46 6.98 -2.88 6.89
N GLY A 47 6.89 -3.83 5.98
CA GLY A 47 6.59 -3.61 4.56
C GLY A 47 5.20 -2.99 4.37
N LEU A 48 4.19 -3.43 5.13
CA LEU A 48 2.87 -2.80 5.10
C LEU A 48 2.89 -1.37 5.63
N GLY A 49 3.62 -1.10 6.72
CA GLY A 49 3.78 0.26 7.25
C GLY A 49 4.38 1.22 6.22
N LEU A 50 5.45 0.78 5.53
CA LEU A 50 6.11 1.56 4.48
C LEU A 50 5.20 1.77 3.26
N ALA A 51 4.49 0.72 2.84
CA ALA A 51 3.56 0.79 1.70
C ALA A 51 2.38 1.74 1.98
N VAL A 52 1.76 1.64 3.15
CA VAL A 52 0.65 2.52 3.57
C VAL A 52 1.12 3.96 3.65
N TRP A 53 2.30 4.21 4.22
CA TRP A 53 2.88 5.55 4.31
C TRP A 53 3.19 6.12 2.91
N ARG A 54 3.62 5.30 1.96
CA ARG A 54 3.87 5.71 0.59
C ARG A 54 2.58 6.01 -0.19
N VAL A 55 1.55 5.19 -0.03
CA VAL A 55 0.22 5.45 -0.62
C VAL A 55 -0.37 6.76 -0.05
N ALA A 56 -0.21 7.02 1.24
CA ALA A 56 -0.67 8.28 1.86
C ALA A 56 0.02 9.52 1.27
N ARG A 57 1.29 9.40 0.85
CA ARG A 57 2.04 10.48 0.18
C ARG A 57 1.76 10.57 -1.32
N CYS A 58 1.12 9.56 -1.92
CA CYS A 58 0.80 9.54 -3.34
C CYS A 58 -0.47 10.35 -3.64
N ASN A 59 -0.34 11.67 -3.60
CA ASN A 59 -1.40 12.63 -3.90
C ASN A 59 -0.94 13.61 -5.02
N PRO A 60 -1.86 14.31 -5.71
CA PRO A 60 -1.52 15.19 -6.84
C PRO A 60 -0.64 16.41 -6.47
N LEU A 61 -0.60 16.79 -5.18
CA LEU A 61 0.28 17.84 -4.67
C LEU A 61 1.71 17.36 -4.45
N SER A 62 1.94 16.05 -4.51
CA SER A 62 3.27 15.48 -4.50
C SER A 62 3.94 15.69 -5.86
N GLN A 63 5.20 16.13 -5.85
CA GLN A 63 6.04 16.22 -7.05
C GLN A 63 6.21 14.85 -7.74
N GLY A 64 5.97 13.74 -7.03
CA GLY A 64 6.29 12.42 -7.53
C GLY A 64 7.80 12.21 -7.60
N GLY A 65 8.24 11.04 -8.05
CA GLY A 65 9.67 10.72 -8.15
C GLY A 65 9.99 9.25 -7.98
N VAL A 66 11.28 8.91 -8.05
CA VAL A 66 11.77 7.54 -7.86
C VAL A 66 12.02 7.31 -6.37
N ASP A 67 11.33 6.34 -5.75
CA ASP A 67 11.62 5.92 -4.37
C ASP A 67 11.40 4.41 -4.22
N LEU A 68 12.48 3.75 -3.76
CA LEU A 68 12.64 2.31 -3.68
C LEU A 68 12.70 1.90 -2.20
N PRO A 69 12.07 0.77 -1.81
CA PRO A 69 12.08 0.28 -0.43
C PRO A 69 13.42 -0.35 -0.04
#